data_AF-A0A2X2ITE1-F1
#
_entry.id   AF-A0A2X2ITE1-F1
#
_cell.length_a   1.000
_cell.length_b   1.000
_cell.length_c   1.000
_cell.angle_alpha   90.00
_cell.angle_beta   90.00
_cell.angle_gamma   90.00
#
_symmetry.space_group_name_H-M   'P 1'
#
loop_
_entity.id
_entity.type
_entity.pdbx_description
1 polymer ?
#
loop_
_entity_poly.entity_id
_entity_poly.type
_entity_poly.pdbx_seq_one_letter_code
_entity_poly.pdbx_strand_id
1 'polypeptide(L)'
;MERSTIGEFYKQLLQDANDAAILLPATGNVLSSPTKIAANALLARIYLYLQDYPKAVQYANACLLEKSDLLDFETLNAASNSPIARFNKEVIFQAIAVGSATYTRTRWKLDSTLMEKYDDSDLRKAVFFIKNADGTYSYKGNYDGQLNQAPFSGLAVDEILISRAEGYVRTGRSIPL
;
A
#
# COMPACT_ATOMS: atom_id res chain seq x y z
N MET A 1 22.66 24.07 -11.91
CA MET A 1 22.25 22.68 -12.19
C MET A 1 21.06 22.74 -13.10
N GLU A 2 21.16 22.12 -14.27
CA GLU A 2 20.03 21.96 -15.19
C GLU A 2 19.18 20.77 -14.73
N ARG A 3 17.85 20.92 -14.71
CA ARG A 3 16.95 19.84 -14.32
C ARG A 3 16.75 18.90 -15.50
N SER A 4 16.81 17.59 -15.24
CA SER A 4 16.42 16.58 -16.23
C SER A 4 14.95 16.71 -16.61
N THR A 5 14.62 16.21 -17.80
CA THR A 5 13.24 16.09 -18.27
C THR A 5 12.49 14.96 -17.55
N ILE A 6 11.17 15.00 -17.60
CA ILE A 6 10.32 13.93 -17.05
C ILE A 6 10.60 12.57 -17.73
N GLY A 7 10.92 12.58 -19.04
CA GLY A 7 11.22 11.37 -19.79
C GLY A 7 12.54 10.72 -19.36
N GLU A 8 13.59 11.53 -19.18
CA GLU A 8 14.89 11.05 -18.66
C GLU A 8 14.75 10.51 -17.24
N PHE A 9 13.96 11.19 -16.40
CA PHE A 9 13.65 10.72 -15.05
C PHE A 9 12.99 9.33 -15.07
N TYR A 10 11.91 9.16 -15.83
CA TYR A 10 11.23 7.86 -15.88
C TYR A 10 12.09 6.76 -16.52
N LYS A 11 12.93 7.10 -17.49
CA LYS A 11 13.89 6.16 -18.07
C LYS A 11 14.83 5.62 -17.00
N GLN A 12 15.44 6.50 -16.20
CA GLN A 12 16.35 6.09 -15.13
C GLN A 12 15.60 5.32 -14.03
N LEU A 13 14.45 5.83 -13.57
CA LEU A 13 13.64 5.19 -12.54
C LEU A 13 13.26 3.75 -12.91
N LEU A 14 12.80 3.54 -14.15
CA LEU A 14 12.41 2.23 -14.64
C LEU A 14 13.62 1.31 -14.83
N GLN A 15 14.76 1.84 -15.28
CA GLN A 15 16.00 1.07 -15.39
C GLN A 15 16.43 0.56 -14.01
N ASP A 16 16.56 1.46 -13.03
CA ASP A 16 17.00 1.10 -11.68
C ASP A 16 16.04 0.10 -11.01
N ALA A 17 14.73 0.28 -11.17
CA ALA A 17 13.74 -0.63 -10.60
C ALA A 17 13.76 -2.02 -11.27
N ASN A 18 14.00 -2.10 -12.58
CA ASN A 18 14.15 -3.38 -13.28
C ASN A 18 15.45 -4.10 -12.89
N ASP A 19 16.57 -3.37 -12.83
CA ASP A 19 17.84 -3.91 -12.39
C ASP A 19 17.73 -4.44 -10.95
N ALA A 20 17.02 -3.71 -10.07
CA ALA A 20 16.74 -4.16 -8.71
C ALA A 20 15.92 -5.47 -8.67
N ALA A 21 14.91 -5.63 -9.54
CA ALA A 21 14.13 -6.87 -9.63
C ALA A 21 14.94 -8.09 -10.09
N ILE A 22 16.10 -7.87 -10.71
CA ILE A 22 17.03 -8.92 -11.16
C ILE A 22 18.10 -9.18 -10.10
N LEU A 23 18.66 -8.12 -9.50
CA LEU A 23 19.86 -8.17 -8.66
C LEU A 23 19.56 -8.39 -7.17
N LEU A 24 18.39 -7.97 -6.68
CA LEU A 24 18.05 -8.12 -5.27
C LEU A 24 17.77 -9.58 -4.90
N PRO A 25 18.07 -9.98 -3.65
CA PRO A 25 17.77 -11.33 -3.18
C PRO A 25 16.26 -11.58 -3.14
N ALA A 26 15.87 -12.86 -3.27
CA ALA A 26 14.46 -13.27 -3.18
C ALA A 26 13.84 -12.92 -1.82
N THR A 27 14.61 -13.10 -0.73
CA THR A 27 14.21 -12.84 0.65
C THR A 27 15.21 -11.93 1.35
N GLY A 28 14.75 -11.17 2.34
CA GLY A 28 15.58 -10.31 3.19
C GLY A 28 15.48 -10.72 4.66
N ASN A 29 16.43 -10.27 5.48
CA ASN A 29 16.44 -10.56 6.92
C ASN A 29 15.39 -9.75 7.70
N VAL A 30 15.03 -8.57 7.20
CA VAL A 30 14.02 -7.67 7.79
C VAL A 30 13.17 -7.05 6.69
N LEU A 31 11.93 -6.67 6.99
CA LEU A 31 10.99 -6.12 6.01
C LEU A 31 11.38 -4.74 5.44
N SER A 32 12.33 -4.02 6.07
CA SER A 32 12.88 -2.79 5.52
C SER A 32 14.08 -3.02 4.58
N SER A 33 14.51 -4.27 4.39
CA SER A 33 15.52 -4.60 3.39
C SER A 33 14.85 -4.78 2.02
N PRO A 34 15.34 -4.12 0.96
CA PRO A 34 14.83 -4.34 -0.39
C PRO A 34 15.02 -5.80 -0.81
N THR A 35 13.99 -6.37 -1.42
CA THR A 35 14.00 -7.71 -2.00
C THR A 35 13.49 -7.66 -3.44
N LYS A 36 13.70 -8.74 -4.19
CA LYS A 36 13.09 -8.91 -5.51
C LYS A 36 11.56 -8.75 -5.47
N ILE A 37 10.91 -9.25 -4.42
CA ILE A 37 9.45 -9.12 -4.23
C ILE A 37 9.08 -7.64 -4.08
N ALA A 38 9.82 -6.88 -3.27
CA ALA A 38 9.61 -5.45 -3.10
C ALA A 38 9.86 -4.66 -4.40
N ALA A 39 10.87 -5.05 -5.20
CA ALA A 39 11.12 -4.42 -6.50
C ALA A 39 9.96 -4.68 -7.50
N ASN A 40 9.43 -5.91 -7.55
CA ASN A 40 8.25 -6.22 -8.35
C ASN A 40 7.01 -5.43 -7.90
N ALA A 41 6.79 -5.33 -6.58
CA ALA A 41 5.71 -4.51 -6.03
C ALA A 41 5.85 -3.03 -6.40
N LEU A 42 7.06 -2.47 -6.33
CA LEU A 42 7.35 -1.11 -6.75
C LEU A 42 7.11 -0.90 -8.25
N LEU A 43 7.58 -1.83 -9.09
CA LEU A 43 7.35 -1.78 -10.54
C LEU A 43 5.85 -1.83 -10.88
N ALA A 44 5.07 -2.66 -10.18
CA ALA A 44 3.62 -2.70 -10.35
C ALA A 44 2.97 -1.32 -10.08
N ARG A 45 3.33 -0.67 -8.97
CA ARG A 45 2.87 0.69 -8.62
C ARG A 45 3.27 1.72 -9.69
N ILE A 46 4.55 1.71 -10.11
CA ILE A 46 5.05 2.66 -11.11
C ILE A 46 4.30 2.49 -12.44
N TYR A 47 4.14 1.25 -12.93
CA TYR A 47 3.47 1.01 -14.20
C TYR A 47 1.97 1.30 -14.14
N LEU A 48 1.31 1.11 -12.98
CA LEU A 48 -0.07 1.55 -12.78
C LEU A 48 -0.18 3.08 -12.93
N TYR A 49 0.73 3.83 -12.33
CA TYR A 49 0.76 5.31 -12.44
C TYR A 49 1.05 5.79 -13.86
N LEU A 50 1.88 5.04 -14.60
CA LEU A 50 2.15 5.28 -16.02
C LEU A 50 1.01 4.80 -16.95
N GLN A 51 -0.03 4.18 -16.40
CA GLN A 51 -1.14 3.57 -17.16
C GLN A 51 -0.67 2.49 -18.15
N ASP A 52 0.52 1.91 -17.94
CA ASP A 52 0.98 0.71 -18.63
C ASP A 52 0.41 -0.51 -17.91
N TYR A 53 -0.91 -0.68 -18.04
CA TYR A 53 -1.67 -1.71 -17.36
C TYR A 53 -1.16 -3.15 -17.62
N PRO A 54 -0.74 -3.53 -18.85
CA PRO A 54 -0.15 -4.84 -19.08
C PRO A 54 1.08 -5.11 -18.20
N LYS A 55 2.00 -4.15 -18.06
CA LYS A 55 3.16 -4.31 -17.18
C LYS A 55 2.78 -4.23 -15.71
N ALA A 56 1.85 -3.36 -15.33
CA ALA A 56 1.35 -3.31 -13.96
C ALA A 56 0.85 -4.70 -13.51
N VAL A 57 0.04 -5.38 -14.35
CA VAL A 57 -0.43 -6.75 -14.11
C VAL A 57 0.71 -7.75 -14.07
N GLN A 58 1.69 -7.65 -15.00
CA GLN A 58 2.84 -8.55 -15.04
C GLN A 58 3.62 -8.53 -13.71
N TYR A 59 4.01 -7.35 -13.23
CA TYR A 59 4.80 -7.24 -12.00
C TYR A 59 3.95 -7.50 -10.74
N ALA A 60 2.66 -7.15 -10.75
CA ALA A 60 1.75 -7.51 -9.67
C ALA A 60 1.62 -9.05 -9.55
N ASN A 61 1.49 -9.77 -10.66
CA ASN A 61 1.47 -11.23 -10.66
C ASN A 61 2.79 -11.83 -10.17
N ALA A 62 3.93 -11.28 -10.61
CA ALA A 62 5.24 -11.73 -10.14
C ALA A 62 5.42 -11.52 -8.62
N CYS A 63 4.87 -10.45 -8.06
CA CYS A 63 4.84 -10.23 -6.62
C CYS A 63 3.90 -11.22 -5.91
N LEU A 64 2.66 -11.36 -6.38
CA LEU A 64 1.63 -12.17 -5.73
C LEU A 64 1.88 -13.67 -5.81
N LEU A 65 2.70 -14.13 -6.76
CA LEU A 65 3.16 -15.52 -6.81
C LEU A 65 4.00 -15.89 -5.58
N GLU A 66 4.78 -14.93 -5.07
CA GLU A 66 5.70 -15.14 -3.94
C GLU A 66 5.10 -14.68 -2.60
N LYS A 67 4.17 -13.70 -2.64
CA LYS A 67 3.58 -13.10 -1.44
C LYS A 67 2.16 -12.60 -1.69
N SER A 68 1.18 -13.27 -1.10
CA SER A 68 -0.25 -13.00 -1.29
C SER A 68 -1.08 -13.03 0.00
N ASP A 69 -0.42 -13.10 1.16
CA ASP A 69 -1.10 -13.15 2.45
C ASP A 69 -1.84 -11.84 2.77
N LEU A 70 -3.13 -11.97 3.08
CA LEU A 70 -3.98 -10.90 3.60
C LEU A 70 -4.32 -11.13 5.07
N LEU A 71 -4.37 -10.05 5.86
CA LEU A 71 -4.88 -10.05 7.22
C LEU A 71 -6.34 -10.50 7.24
N ASP A 72 -6.65 -11.28 8.27
CA ASP A 72 -8.03 -11.60 8.61
C ASP A 72 -8.51 -10.57 9.62
N PHE A 73 -9.41 -9.68 9.20
CA PHE A 73 -9.86 -8.57 10.02
C PHE A 73 -10.70 -9.04 11.21
N GLU A 74 -11.31 -10.22 11.13
CA GLU A 74 -12.04 -10.84 12.26
C GLU A 74 -11.12 -11.17 13.44
N THR A 75 -9.82 -11.36 13.17
CA THR A 75 -8.83 -11.66 14.22
C THR A 75 -8.27 -10.41 14.90
N LEU A 76 -8.59 -9.21 14.40
CA LEU A 76 -8.05 -7.96 14.91
C LEU A 76 -8.90 -7.38 16.04
N ASN A 77 -8.25 -6.81 17.05
CA ASN A 77 -8.95 -5.98 18.03
C ASN A 77 -9.28 -4.60 17.43
N ALA A 78 -10.41 -4.50 16.75
CA ALA A 78 -10.87 -3.24 16.13
C ALA A 78 -11.13 -2.12 17.15
N ALA A 79 -11.29 -2.39 18.45
CA ALA A 79 -11.41 -1.34 19.47
C ALA A 79 -10.05 -0.68 19.78
N SER A 80 -8.93 -1.30 19.40
CA SER A 80 -7.59 -0.73 19.54
C SER A 80 -7.46 0.56 18.73
N ASN A 81 -6.62 1.47 19.24
CA ASN A 81 -6.16 2.65 18.50
C ASN A 81 -5.15 2.31 17.40
N SER A 82 -4.60 1.09 17.41
CA SER A 82 -3.65 0.57 16.43
C SER A 82 -3.94 -0.92 16.23
N PRO A 83 -5.01 -1.28 15.50
CA PRO A 83 -5.44 -2.67 15.35
C PRO A 83 -4.51 -3.50 14.47
N ILE A 84 -3.76 -2.85 13.58
CA ILE A 84 -2.88 -3.50 12.60
C ILE A 84 -1.45 -3.44 13.13
N ALA A 85 -0.86 -4.60 13.39
CA ALA A 85 0.50 -4.71 13.91
C ALA A 85 1.55 -4.27 12.88
N ARG A 86 2.68 -3.76 13.38
CA ARG A 86 3.89 -3.56 12.57
C ARG A 86 4.36 -4.91 12.02
N PHE A 87 4.91 -4.91 10.81
CA PHE A 87 5.45 -6.12 10.19
C PHE A 87 4.40 -7.22 10.00
N ASN A 88 3.15 -6.83 9.84
CA ASN A 88 2.08 -7.78 9.58
C ASN A 88 2.30 -8.51 8.25
N LYS A 89 1.58 -9.61 8.06
CA LYS A 89 1.77 -10.50 6.92
C LYS A 89 1.48 -9.88 5.56
N GLU A 90 0.78 -8.75 5.46
CA GLU A 90 0.60 -8.04 4.18
C GLU A 90 1.82 -7.23 3.75
N VAL A 91 2.66 -6.79 4.69
CA VAL A 91 3.77 -5.88 4.39
C VAL A 91 4.83 -6.58 3.53
N ILE A 92 5.07 -6.04 2.34
CA ILE A 92 6.12 -6.44 1.41
C ILE A 92 7.43 -5.67 1.69
N PHE A 93 7.30 -4.37 1.96
CA PHE A 93 8.42 -3.50 2.32
C PHE A 93 7.98 -2.50 3.38
N GLN A 94 8.65 -2.48 4.54
CA GLN A 94 8.33 -1.55 5.62
C GLN A 94 8.97 -0.18 5.36
N ALA A 95 8.12 0.83 5.26
CA ALA A 95 8.53 2.24 5.30
C ALA A 95 7.44 3.10 5.96
N ILE A 96 7.86 4.20 6.57
CA ILE A 96 6.97 5.25 7.09
C ILE A 96 7.39 6.59 6.51
N ALA A 97 6.43 7.49 6.34
CA ALA A 97 6.70 8.86 5.95
C ALA A 97 7.29 9.66 7.11
N VAL A 98 7.88 10.83 6.79
CA VAL A 98 8.29 11.79 7.81
C VAL A 98 7.06 12.26 8.60
N GLY A 99 7.18 12.23 9.92
CA GLY A 99 6.08 12.59 10.80
C GLY A 99 5.68 14.06 10.67
N SER A 100 4.38 14.36 10.75
CA SER A 100 3.86 15.72 10.68
C SER A 100 2.63 15.93 11.55
N ALA A 101 2.54 17.12 12.17
CA ALA A 101 1.37 17.54 12.92
C ALA A 101 0.08 17.55 12.08
N THR A 102 0.17 17.58 10.75
CA THR A 102 -0.99 17.45 9.86
C THR A 102 -1.68 16.09 10.02
N TYR A 103 -0.94 15.04 10.38
CA TYR A 103 -1.46 13.68 10.54
C TYR A 103 -2.05 13.40 11.93
N THR A 104 -2.23 14.41 12.79
CA THR A 104 -2.90 14.20 14.08
C THR A 104 -4.39 13.96 13.88
N ARG A 105 -5.02 13.17 14.77
CA ARG A 105 -6.48 12.90 14.71
C ARG A 105 -7.34 14.16 14.80
N THR A 106 -6.84 15.21 15.45
CA THR A 106 -7.55 16.49 15.56
C THR A 106 -7.54 17.29 14.26
N ARG A 107 -6.63 16.98 13.32
CA ARG A 107 -6.46 17.72 12.05
C ARG A 107 -6.74 16.87 10.82
N TRP A 108 -6.29 15.61 10.81
CA TRP A 108 -6.53 14.65 9.74
C TRP A 108 -7.92 14.01 9.90
N LYS A 109 -8.93 14.80 9.55
CA LYS A 109 -10.34 14.40 9.55
C LYS A 109 -10.72 13.81 8.20
N LEU A 110 -11.63 12.85 8.24
CA LEU A 110 -12.15 12.15 7.06
C LEU A 110 -13.48 12.79 6.65
N ASP A 111 -13.68 12.91 5.35
CA ASP A 111 -14.93 13.38 4.77
C ASP A 111 -16.06 12.39 5.07
N SER A 112 -17.23 12.88 5.49
CA SER A 112 -18.35 12.01 5.87
C SER A 112 -18.90 11.20 4.69
N THR A 113 -18.85 11.74 3.47
CA THR A 113 -19.32 11.04 2.27
C THR A 113 -18.46 9.83 1.94
N LEU A 114 -17.18 9.83 2.32
CA LEU A 114 -16.33 8.64 2.23
C LEU A 114 -16.78 7.58 3.23
N MET A 115 -17.14 7.98 4.45
CA MET A 115 -17.59 7.06 5.49
C MET A 115 -18.94 6.41 5.18
N GLU A 116 -19.79 7.12 4.43
CA GLU A 116 -21.07 6.62 3.92
C GLU A 116 -20.91 5.56 2.83
N LYS A 117 -19.75 5.46 2.17
CA LYS A 117 -19.47 4.39 1.20
C LYS A 117 -19.21 3.02 1.83
N TYR A 118 -18.96 2.98 3.13
CA TYR A 118 -18.74 1.73 3.85
C TYR A 118 -20.04 1.25 4.48
N ASP A 119 -20.48 0.06 4.09
CA ASP A 119 -21.53 -0.68 4.79
C ASP A 119 -21.19 -0.84 6.28
N ASP A 120 -22.22 -0.90 7.12
CA ASP A 120 -22.03 -1.04 8.56
C ASP A 120 -21.44 -2.39 8.96
N SER A 121 -21.57 -3.42 8.10
CA SER A 121 -20.94 -4.73 8.26
C SER A 121 -19.51 -4.80 7.71
N ASP A 122 -18.99 -3.73 7.08
CA ASP A 122 -17.63 -3.72 6.57
C ASP A 122 -16.62 -3.50 7.71
N LEU A 123 -15.84 -4.53 8.04
CA LEU A 123 -14.84 -4.47 9.11
C LEU A 123 -13.76 -3.40 8.87
N ARG A 124 -13.49 -3.01 7.62
CA ARG A 124 -12.55 -1.92 7.31
C ARG A 124 -12.99 -0.62 7.97
N LYS A 125 -14.30 -0.39 8.10
CA LYS A 125 -14.86 0.79 8.77
C LYS A 125 -14.40 0.90 10.22
N ALA A 126 -14.41 -0.23 10.95
CA ALA A 126 -14.01 -0.29 12.36
C ALA A 126 -12.49 -0.43 12.56
N VAL A 127 -11.79 -1.08 11.62
CA VAL A 127 -10.34 -1.29 11.67
C VAL A 127 -9.57 -0.04 11.27
N PHE A 128 -9.94 0.63 10.19
CA PHE A 128 -9.18 1.77 9.67
C PHE A 128 -9.58 3.12 10.25
N PHE A 129 -10.78 3.23 10.83
CA PHE A 129 -11.30 4.52 11.26
C PHE A 129 -11.78 4.52 12.71
N ILE A 130 -11.80 5.70 13.31
CA ILE A 130 -12.41 5.95 14.61
C ILE A 130 -13.36 7.14 14.51
N LYS A 131 -14.54 7.01 15.11
CA LYS A 131 -15.49 8.11 15.27
C LYS A 131 -15.08 8.96 16.48
N ASN A 132 -14.94 10.26 16.28
CA ASN A 132 -14.60 11.22 17.31
C ASN A 132 -15.85 11.70 18.06
N ALA A 133 -15.65 12.30 19.24
CA ALA A 133 -16.75 12.85 20.05
C ALA A 133 -17.49 14.00 19.35
N ASP A 134 -16.81 14.73 18.45
CA ASP A 134 -17.37 15.81 17.63
C ASP A 134 -18.16 15.29 16.39
N GLY A 135 -18.34 13.96 16.26
CA GLY A 135 -19.04 13.32 15.15
C GLY A 135 -18.20 13.08 13.90
N THR A 136 -17.00 13.65 13.80
CA THR A 136 -16.09 13.43 12.66
C THR A 136 -15.38 12.08 12.75
N TYR A 137 -14.69 11.67 11.68
CA TYR A 137 -13.88 10.45 11.67
C TYR A 137 -12.38 10.76 11.54
N SER A 138 -11.55 9.90 12.12
CA SER A 138 -10.08 9.95 11.99
C SER A 138 -9.53 8.60 11.54
N TYR A 139 -8.40 8.63 10.84
CA TYR A 139 -7.69 7.41 10.44
C TYR A 139 -6.88 6.79 11.60
N LYS A 140 -6.89 5.47 11.69
CA LYS A 140 -6.09 4.66 12.62
C LYS A 140 -5.50 3.39 12.01
N GLY A 141 -5.76 3.12 10.72
CA GLY A 141 -5.32 1.92 10.00
C GLY A 141 -3.84 1.86 9.66
N ASN A 142 -2.95 2.45 10.47
CA ASN A 142 -1.53 2.51 10.14
C ASN A 142 -0.86 1.12 10.25
N TYR A 143 -0.14 0.69 9.22
CA TYR A 143 0.54 -0.63 9.17
C TYR A 143 1.85 -0.66 9.97
N ASP A 144 2.17 0.43 10.67
CA ASP A 144 3.35 0.53 11.54
C ASP A 144 3.09 0.09 12.99
N GLY A 145 1.89 -0.42 13.32
CA GLY A 145 1.57 -0.87 14.69
C GLY A 145 1.43 0.25 15.70
N GLN A 146 1.50 1.50 15.24
CA GLN A 146 1.50 2.68 16.09
C GLN A 146 0.55 3.73 15.54
N LEU A 147 -0.25 4.30 16.44
CA LEU A 147 -0.97 5.53 16.20
C LEU A 147 0.00 6.69 16.40
N ASN A 148 0.83 6.94 15.40
CA ASN A 148 1.78 8.04 15.38
C ASN A 148 1.46 8.99 14.22
N GLN A 149 2.18 10.10 14.17
CA GLN A 149 2.04 11.11 13.12
C GLN A 149 2.84 10.76 11.86
N ALA A 150 3.26 9.50 11.68
CA ALA A 150 4.10 9.02 10.59
C ALA A 150 3.40 7.87 9.86
N PRO A 151 2.58 8.16 8.83
CA PRO A 151 1.82 7.14 8.13
C PRO A 151 2.74 6.15 7.41
N PHE A 152 2.29 4.90 7.32
CA PHE A 152 2.91 3.89 6.47
C PHE A 152 3.02 4.38 5.03
N SER A 153 4.20 4.22 4.45
CA SER A 153 4.53 4.58 3.06
C SER A 153 5.19 3.42 2.31
N GLY A 154 5.15 2.23 2.89
CA GLY A 154 5.73 1.02 2.34
C GLY A 154 4.91 0.42 1.19
N LEU A 155 5.16 -0.87 0.96
CA LEU A 155 4.46 -1.69 -0.04
C LEU A 155 3.75 -2.83 0.69
N ALA A 156 2.51 -3.11 0.32
CA ALA A 156 1.70 -4.16 0.94
C ALA A 156 0.84 -4.93 -0.09
N VAL A 157 0.46 -6.16 0.25
CA VAL A 157 -0.23 -7.10 -0.65
C VAL A 157 -1.58 -6.56 -1.13
N ASP A 158 -2.33 -5.91 -0.26
CA ASP A 158 -3.63 -5.29 -0.55
C ASP A 158 -3.55 -4.28 -1.71
N GLU A 159 -2.53 -3.43 -1.73
CA GLU A 159 -2.27 -2.50 -2.83
C GLU A 159 -1.94 -3.23 -4.14
N ILE A 160 -1.16 -4.32 -4.08
CA ILE A 160 -0.78 -5.08 -5.27
C ILE A 160 -1.99 -5.82 -5.85
N LEU A 161 -2.89 -6.31 -4.99
CA LEU A 161 -4.17 -6.89 -5.42
C LEU A 161 -5.04 -5.85 -6.13
N ILE A 162 -5.15 -4.63 -5.60
CA ILE A 162 -5.90 -3.53 -6.22
C ILE A 162 -5.27 -3.14 -7.56
N SER A 163 -3.93 -3.00 -7.60
CA SER A 163 -3.18 -2.67 -8.82
C SER A 163 -3.42 -3.71 -9.92
N ARG A 164 -3.40 -5.00 -9.55
CA ARG A 164 -3.70 -6.10 -10.46
C ARG A 164 -5.15 -6.06 -10.95
N ALA A 165 -6.10 -5.86 -10.04
CA ALA A 165 -7.52 -5.79 -10.36
C ALA A 165 -7.83 -4.65 -11.33
N GLU A 166 -7.31 -3.44 -11.08
CA GLU A 166 -7.45 -2.33 -12.01
C GLU A 166 -6.82 -2.64 -13.37
N GLY A 167 -5.60 -3.18 -13.38
CA GLY A 167 -4.91 -3.52 -14.62
C GLY A 167 -5.66 -4.54 -15.48
N TYR A 168 -6.30 -5.55 -14.86
CA TYR A 168 -7.16 -6.49 -15.58
C TYR A 168 -8.40 -5.81 -16.17
N VAL A 169 -9.13 -5.01 -15.37
CA VAL A 169 -10.32 -4.30 -15.84
C VAL A 169 -9.99 -3.35 -17.00
N ARG A 170 -8.89 -2.60 -16.90
CA ARG A 170 -8.45 -1.64 -17.92
C ARG A 170 -7.98 -2.30 -19.22
N THR A 171 -7.60 -3.57 -19.17
CA THR A 171 -7.21 -4.38 -20.33
C THR A 171 -8.34 -5.28 -20.84
N GLY A 172 -9.55 -5.13 -20.31
CA GLY A 172 -10.73 -5.92 -20.72
C GLY A 172 -10.64 -7.41 -20.34
N ARG A 173 -9.85 -7.74 -19.32
CA ARG A 173 -9.63 -9.10 -18.84
C ARG A 173 -10.37 -9.32 -17.52
N SER A 174 -10.86 -10.54 -17.31
CA SER A 174 -11.36 -10.99 -16.01
C SER A 174 -10.20 -11.26 -15.06
N ILE A 175 -10.39 -10.97 -13.77
CA ILE A 175 -9.44 -11.36 -12.72
C ILE A 175 -9.51 -12.89 -12.58
N PRO A 176 -8.40 -13.63 -12.76
CA PRO A 176 -8.39 -15.06 -12.47
C PRO A 176 -8.55 -15.27 -10.96
N LEU A 177 -9.50 -16.13 -10.59
CA LEU A 177 -9.78 -16.55 -9.21
C LEU A 177 -8.61 -17.35 -8.63
#